data_AF-A0A961M9I8-F1
#
_entry.id   AF-A0A961M9I8-F1
#
_cell.length_a   1.000
_cell.length_b   1.000
_cell.length_c   1.000
_cell.angle_alpha   90.00
_cell.angle_beta   90.00
_cell.angle_gamma   90.00
#
_symmetry.space_group_name_H-M   'P 1'
#
loop_
_entity.id
_entity.type
_entity.pdbx_description
1 polymer ?
#
loop_
_entity_poly.entity_id
_entity_poly.type
_entity_poly.pdbx_seq_one_letter_code
_entity_poly.pdbx_strand_id
1 'polypeptide(L)'
;MSWLRPASDALWRNPRLLLGLLLGPPLVWLGVIYLGSLFALLVQSFFSIDEFSGLIVREFTLKTYRELLIPANLDIILRTVTMAAAVTVAAAVIAFPIAYFAARYARGGWKAVFYLGVMLPLWSSYLVKVYSWKLILAKEGILSWLFETLHLT
;
A
#
# COMPACT_ATOMS: atom_id res chain seq x y z
N MET A 1 -12.94 9.01 46.77
CA MET A 1 -13.33 8.32 45.51
C MET A 1 -14.71 8.76 44.97
N SER A 2 -15.22 9.97 45.29
CA SER A 2 -16.59 10.42 44.93
C SER A 2 -16.67 11.38 43.73
N TRP A 3 -15.54 11.93 43.27
CA TRP A 3 -15.49 12.99 42.26
C TRP A 3 -15.68 12.53 40.80
N LEU A 4 -15.57 11.23 40.52
CA LEU A 4 -15.68 10.68 39.16
C LEU A 4 -17.13 10.28 38.78
N ARG A 5 -18.03 10.15 39.76
CA ARG A 5 -19.42 9.70 39.55
C ARG A 5 -20.27 10.65 38.67
N PRO A 6 -20.24 11.99 38.86
CA PRO A 6 -21.04 12.87 38.01
C PRO A 6 -20.52 12.92 36.56
N ALA A 7 -19.21 12.78 36.36
CA ALA A 7 -18.59 12.74 35.03
C ALA A 7 -18.94 11.45 34.28
N SER A 8 -18.96 10.30 34.97
CA SER A 8 -19.41 9.04 34.38
C SER A 8 -20.89 9.11 34.00
N ASP A 9 -21.76 9.59 34.89
CA ASP A 9 -23.21 9.62 34.63
C ASP A 9 -23.58 10.56 33.46
N ALA A 10 -22.84 11.67 33.29
CA ALA A 10 -22.98 12.56 32.15
C ALA A 10 -22.46 11.94 30.83
N LEU A 11 -21.37 11.17 30.86
CA LEU A 11 -20.84 10.45 29.70
C LEU A 11 -21.79 9.34 29.24
N TRP A 12 -22.41 8.61 30.18
CA TRP A 12 -23.37 7.55 29.89
C TRP A 12 -24.74 8.08 29.45
N ARG A 13 -25.18 9.26 29.91
CA ARG A 13 -26.42 9.90 29.46
C ARG A 13 -26.39 10.38 28.02
N ASN A 14 -25.21 10.72 27.49
CA ASN A 14 -25.04 11.27 26.14
C ASN A 14 -24.08 10.42 25.31
N PRO A 15 -24.58 9.38 24.62
CA PRO A 15 -23.77 8.50 23.78
C PRO A 15 -22.89 9.24 22.75
N ARG A 16 -23.37 10.38 22.24
CA ARG A 16 -22.64 11.21 21.26
C ARG A 16 -21.41 11.92 21.86
N LEU A 17 -21.43 12.29 23.15
CA LEU A 17 -20.29 12.91 23.82
C LEU A 17 -19.19 11.88 24.11
N LEU A 18 -19.57 10.68 24.53
CA LEU A 18 -18.64 9.57 24.72
C LEU A 18 -17.99 9.16 23.38
N LEU A 19 -18.78 9.03 22.32
CA LEU A 19 -18.28 8.77 20.96
C LEU A 19 -17.35 9.88 20.47
N GLY A 20 -17.72 11.15 20.65
CA GLY A 20 -16.90 12.29 20.27
C GLY A 20 -15.57 12.36 21.03
N LEU A 21 -15.56 12.03 22.32
CA LEU A 21 -14.35 12.00 23.13
C LEU A 21 -13.43 10.83 22.77
N LEU A 22 -14.01 9.66 22.43
CA LEU A 22 -13.24 8.46 22.07
C LEU A 22 -12.70 8.51 20.63
N LEU A 23 -13.49 8.99 19.67
CA LEU A 23 -13.13 9.06 18.26
C LEU A 23 -12.49 10.40 17.86
N GLY A 24 -12.73 11.46 18.64
CA GLY A 24 -12.24 12.81 18.36
C GLY A 24 -10.72 12.87 18.20
N PRO A 25 -9.91 12.42 19.18
CA PRO A 25 -8.46 12.51 19.08
C PRO A 25 -7.88 11.73 17.88
N PRO A 26 -8.27 10.45 17.60
CA PRO A 26 -7.84 9.75 16.39
C PRO A 26 -8.26 10.44 15.08
N LEU A 27 -9.49 10.95 15.00
CA LEU A 27 -9.99 11.62 13.80
C LEU A 27 -9.30 12.98 13.57
N VAL A 28 -9.07 13.75 14.63
CA VAL A 28 -8.31 15.00 14.56
C VAL A 28 -6.87 14.72 14.14
N TRP A 29 -6.25 13.66 14.67
CA TRP A 29 -4.91 13.26 14.27
C TRP A 29 -4.85 12.89 12.77
N LEU A 30 -5.79 12.07 12.29
CA LEU A 30 -5.89 11.73 10.86
C LEU A 30 -6.18 12.95 9.99
N GLY A 31 -7.06 13.84 10.43
CA GLY A 31 -7.40 15.05 9.68
C GLY A 31 -6.23 16.04 9.62
N VAL A 32 -5.64 16.39 10.75
CA VAL A 32 -4.60 17.42 10.83
C VAL A 32 -3.27 16.91 10.33
N ILE A 33 -2.83 15.74 10.77
CA ILE A 33 -1.47 15.26 10.46
C ILE A 33 -1.46 14.57 9.11
N TYR A 34 -2.33 13.57 8.91
CA TYR A 34 -2.31 12.79 7.67
C TYR A 34 -2.84 13.60 6.48
N LEU A 35 -4.06 14.14 6.55
CA LEU A 35 -4.58 14.96 5.43
C LEU A 35 -3.80 16.27 5.28
N GLY A 36 -3.38 16.90 6.39
CA GLY A 36 -2.52 18.09 6.33
C GLY A 36 -1.19 17.82 5.63
N SER A 37 -0.54 16.68 5.89
CA SER A 37 0.68 16.28 5.18
C SER A 37 0.44 16.04 3.69
N LEU A 38 -0.65 15.35 3.32
CA LEU A 38 -1.01 15.15 1.92
C LEU A 38 -1.29 16.48 1.20
N PHE A 39 -1.97 17.40 1.88
CA PHE A 39 -2.23 18.74 1.35
C PHE A 39 -0.93 19.54 1.19
N ALA A 40 -0.02 19.48 2.16
CA ALA A 40 1.29 20.12 2.06
C ALA A 40 2.10 19.57 0.87
N LEU A 41 2.10 18.25 0.66
CA LEU A 41 2.73 17.62 -0.50
C LEU A 41 2.07 18.07 -1.82
N LEU A 42 0.74 18.20 -1.84
CA LEU A 42 0.01 18.68 -3.01
C LEU A 42 0.39 20.13 -3.34
N VAL A 43 0.41 21.03 -2.35
CA VAL A 43 0.85 22.42 -2.53
C VAL A 43 2.30 22.47 -3.01
N GLN A 44 3.16 21.63 -2.44
CA GLN A 44 4.56 21.53 -2.83
C GLN A 44 4.76 21.05 -4.27
N SER A 45 3.83 20.24 -4.81
CA SER A 45 3.86 19.82 -6.22
C SER A 45 3.69 20.98 -7.22
N PHE A 46 3.21 22.15 -6.79
CA PHE A 46 3.11 23.36 -7.62
C PHE A 46 4.35 24.25 -7.55
N PHE A 47 5.34 23.91 -6.73
CA PHE A 47 6.64 24.61 -6.71
C PHE A 47 7.62 23.90 -7.64
N SER A 48 8.44 24.68 -8.38
CA SER A 48 9.51 24.12 -9.20
C SER A 48 10.79 23.94 -8.39
N ILE A 49 11.56 22.93 -8.79
CA ILE A 49 12.92 22.73 -8.31
C ILE A 49 13.86 23.27 -9.38
N ASP A 50 14.80 24.12 -8.96
CA ASP A 50 15.86 24.57 -9.85
C ASP A 50 16.86 23.41 -10.09
N GLU A 51 17.02 23.01 -11.36
CA GLU A 51 17.79 21.82 -11.75
C GLU A 51 19.29 21.93 -11.40
N PHE A 52 19.81 23.14 -11.22
CA PHE A 52 21.22 23.39 -10.93
C PHE A 52 21.51 23.48 -9.42
N SER A 53 20.66 24.18 -8.67
CA SER A 53 20.83 24.37 -7.21
C SER A 53 20.13 23.30 -6.37
N GLY A 54 19.17 22.56 -6.94
CA GLY A 54 18.34 21.60 -6.21
C GLY A 54 17.42 22.25 -5.16
N LEU A 55 17.32 23.58 -5.15
CA LEU A 55 16.50 24.32 -4.20
C LEU A 55 15.07 24.47 -4.71
N ILE A 56 14.11 24.42 -3.77
CA ILE A 56 12.70 24.63 -4.05
C ILE A 56 12.49 26.13 -4.25
N VAL A 57 12.21 26.53 -5.49
CA VAL A 57 11.79 27.89 -5.82
C VAL A 57 10.31 27.98 -5.50
N ARG A 58 9.97 28.78 -4.48
CA ARG A 58 8.58 28.97 -4.00
C ARG A 58 7.77 29.91 -4.90
N GLU A 59 7.86 29.70 -6.21
CA GLU A 59 7.02 30.36 -7.20
C GLU A 59 5.96 29.36 -7.66
N PHE A 60 4.70 29.80 -7.70
CA PHE A 60 3.62 28.95 -8.16
C PHE A 60 3.76 28.73 -9.66
N THR A 61 4.04 27.50 -10.07
CA THR A 61 4.33 27.17 -11.46
C THR A 61 3.81 25.79 -11.86
N LEU A 62 3.48 25.65 -13.14
CA LEU A 62 3.10 24.38 -13.74
C LEU A 62 4.27 23.70 -14.47
N LYS A 63 5.50 24.23 -14.33
CA LYS A 63 6.71 23.67 -14.96
C LYS A 63 6.94 22.21 -14.57
N THR A 64 6.79 21.88 -13.29
CA THR A 64 6.92 20.50 -12.76
C THR A 64 5.98 19.52 -13.47
N TYR A 65 4.74 19.92 -13.75
CA TYR A 65 3.79 19.08 -14.49
C TYR A 65 4.16 18.93 -15.97
N ARG A 66 4.74 19.97 -16.59
CA ARG A 66 5.27 19.87 -17.96
C ARG A 66 6.48 18.94 -18.03
N GLU A 67 7.32 18.92 -17.00
CA GLU A 67 8.47 18.02 -16.89
C GLU A 67 8.03 16.55 -16.81
N LEU A 68 6.88 16.24 -16.19
CA LEU A 68 6.32 14.88 -16.21
C LEU A 68 6.01 14.38 -17.63
N LEU A 69 5.73 15.28 -18.57
CA LEU A 69 5.42 14.97 -19.97
C LEU A 69 6.68 14.84 -20.85
N ILE A 70 7.88 14.99 -20.29
CA ILE A 70 9.13 14.73 -21.00
C ILE A 70 9.22 13.22 -21.30
N PRO A 71 9.71 12.80 -22.48
CA PRO A 71 9.71 11.40 -22.89
C PRO A 71 10.32 10.42 -21.87
N ALA A 72 11.38 10.83 -21.14
CA ALA A 72 12.00 10.00 -20.11
C ALA A 72 11.05 9.71 -18.92
N ASN A 73 10.33 10.73 -18.46
CA ASN A 73 9.36 10.59 -17.35
C ASN A 73 8.10 9.87 -17.81
N LEU A 74 7.64 10.13 -19.04
CA LEU A 74 6.51 9.42 -19.64
C LEU A 74 6.79 7.91 -19.81
N ASP A 75 7.99 7.50 -20.21
CA ASP A 75 8.34 6.08 -20.30
C ASP A 75 8.24 5.39 -18.94
N ILE A 76 8.72 6.03 -17.86
CA ILE A 76 8.59 5.52 -16.50
C ILE A 76 7.11 5.40 -16.09
N ILE A 77 6.31 6.45 -16.35
CA ILE A 77 4.86 6.46 -16.05
C ILE A 77 4.16 5.32 -16.80
N LEU A 78 4.41 5.18 -18.10
CA LEU A 78 3.78 4.14 -18.91
C LEU A 78 4.19 2.75 -18.45
N ARG A 79 5.48 2.50 -18.16
CA ARG A 79 5.94 1.20 -17.64
C ARG A 79 5.31 0.86 -16.30
N THR A 80 5.23 1.82 -15.38
CA THR A 80 4.65 1.60 -14.05
C THR A 80 3.15 1.36 -14.13
N VAL A 81 2.41 2.13 -14.93
CA VAL A 81 0.96 1.97 -15.12
C VAL A 81 0.65 0.65 -15.83
N THR A 82 1.38 0.31 -16.89
CA THR A 82 1.19 -0.96 -17.62
C THR A 82 1.52 -2.16 -16.74
N MET A 83 2.61 -2.11 -15.97
CA MET A 83 2.96 -3.16 -15.01
C MET A 83 1.89 -3.30 -13.92
N ALA A 84 1.41 -2.19 -13.34
CA ALA A 84 0.36 -2.20 -12.33
C ALA A 84 -0.93 -2.81 -12.89
N ALA A 85 -1.38 -2.38 -14.07
CA ALA A 85 -2.57 -2.90 -14.72
C ALA A 85 -2.45 -4.40 -15.03
N ALA A 86 -1.31 -4.83 -15.60
CA ALA A 86 -1.03 -6.23 -15.89
C ALA A 86 -1.06 -7.09 -14.62
N VAL A 87 -0.41 -6.62 -13.54
CA VAL A 87 -0.42 -7.30 -12.23
C VAL A 87 -1.83 -7.37 -11.64
N THR A 88 -2.61 -6.28 -11.69
CA THR A 88 -4.00 -6.28 -11.20
C THR A 88 -4.87 -7.29 -11.96
N VAL A 89 -4.78 -7.33 -13.29
CA VAL A 89 -5.54 -8.28 -14.11
C VAL A 89 -5.09 -9.72 -13.84
N ALA A 90 -3.78 -9.98 -13.84
CA ALA A 90 -3.25 -11.31 -13.55
C ALA A 90 -3.64 -11.79 -12.15
N ALA A 91 -3.53 -10.91 -11.14
CA ALA A 91 -3.93 -11.21 -9.78
C ALA A 91 -5.44 -11.48 -9.70
N ALA A 92 -6.30 -10.72 -10.39
CA ALA A 92 -7.73 -10.97 -10.42
C ALA A 92 -8.05 -12.34 -11.06
N VAL A 93 -7.43 -12.64 -12.21
CA VAL A 93 -7.61 -13.90 -12.94
C VAL A 93 -7.18 -15.12 -12.10
N ILE A 94 -6.10 -15.00 -11.32
CA ILE A 94 -5.60 -16.09 -10.48
C ILE A 94 -6.36 -16.17 -9.15
N ALA A 95 -6.57 -15.03 -8.48
CA ALA A 95 -7.17 -14.99 -7.16
C ALA A 95 -8.66 -15.32 -7.18
N PHE A 96 -9.39 -14.94 -8.22
CA PHE A 96 -10.84 -15.21 -8.32
C PHE A 96 -11.19 -16.71 -8.29
N PRO A 97 -10.59 -17.59 -9.11
CA PRO A 97 -10.88 -19.03 -9.03
C PRO A 97 -10.44 -19.65 -7.69
N ILE A 98 -9.31 -19.20 -7.12
CA ILE A 98 -8.87 -19.65 -5.79
C ILE A 98 -9.89 -19.24 -4.72
N ALA A 99 -10.33 -17.99 -4.73
CA ALA A 99 -11.31 -17.47 -3.78
C ALA A 99 -12.69 -18.16 -3.95
N TYR A 100 -13.12 -18.38 -5.19
CA TYR A 100 -14.35 -19.11 -5.49
C TYR A 100 -14.29 -20.54 -4.95
N PHE A 101 -13.18 -21.24 -5.20
CA PHE A 101 -13.01 -22.60 -4.71
C PHE A 101 -12.95 -22.66 -3.18
N ALA A 102 -12.20 -21.75 -2.56
CA ALA A 102 -12.12 -21.63 -1.11
C ALA A 102 -13.48 -21.31 -0.48
N ALA A 103 -14.27 -20.43 -1.09
CA ALA A 103 -15.59 -20.06 -0.58
C ALA A 103 -16.63 -21.18 -0.74
N ARG A 104 -16.59 -21.93 -1.85
CA ARG A 104 -17.63 -22.91 -2.19
C ARG A 104 -17.34 -24.33 -1.71
N TYR A 105 -16.08 -24.75 -1.72
CA TYR A 105 -15.70 -26.16 -1.50
C TYR A 105 -14.83 -26.39 -0.27
N ALA A 106 -14.17 -25.38 0.29
CA ALA A 106 -13.34 -25.59 1.48
C ALA A 106 -14.21 -25.90 2.70
N ARG A 107 -14.11 -27.13 3.22
CA ARG A 107 -14.78 -27.59 4.43
C ARG A 107 -13.74 -28.00 5.48
N GLY A 108 -14.05 -27.76 6.76
CA GLY A 108 -13.17 -28.11 7.88
C GLY A 108 -11.79 -27.47 7.79
N GLY A 109 -10.73 -28.27 8.00
CA GLY A 109 -9.34 -27.81 8.03
C GLY A 109 -8.84 -27.16 6.74
N TRP A 110 -9.42 -27.50 5.58
CA TRP A 110 -9.05 -26.88 4.30
C TRP A 110 -9.34 -25.38 4.25
N LYS A 111 -10.37 -24.91 4.96
CA LYS A 111 -10.67 -23.48 5.07
C LYS A 111 -9.54 -22.73 5.79
N ALA A 112 -8.98 -23.34 6.84
CA ALA A 112 -7.85 -22.79 7.57
C ALA A 112 -6.59 -22.74 6.70
N VAL A 113 -6.33 -23.77 5.87
CA VAL A 113 -5.20 -23.79 4.93
C VAL A 113 -5.30 -22.66 3.91
N PHE A 114 -6.47 -22.44 3.30
CA PHE A 114 -6.66 -21.32 2.35
C PHE A 114 -6.48 -19.96 3.02
N TYR A 115 -7.03 -19.76 4.23
CA TYR A 115 -6.84 -18.51 4.96
C TYR A 115 -5.39 -18.26 5.34
N LEU A 116 -4.70 -19.27 5.88
CA LEU A 116 -3.28 -19.18 6.19
C LEU A 116 -2.46 -18.89 4.94
N GLY A 117 -2.69 -19.61 3.83
CA GLY A 117 -1.98 -19.41 2.57
C GLY A 117 -2.10 -17.99 2.02
N VAL A 118 -3.27 -17.35 2.16
CA VAL A 118 -3.50 -15.96 1.71
C VAL A 118 -2.95 -14.94 2.72
N MET A 119 -3.10 -15.18 4.02
CA MET A 119 -2.66 -14.22 5.03
C MET A 119 -1.15 -14.26 5.24
N LEU A 120 -0.51 -15.42 5.28
CA LEU A 120 0.93 -15.56 5.53
C LEU A 120 1.83 -14.59 4.71
N PRO A 121 1.67 -14.47 3.38
CA PRO A 121 2.50 -13.56 2.58
C PRO A 121 2.23 -12.07 2.86
N LEU A 122 1.07 -11.72 3.45
CA LEU A 122 0.73 -10.35 3.83
C LEU A 122 1.61 -9.84 4.99
N TRP A 123 1.93 -10.72 5.95
CA TRP A 123 2.76 -10.39 7.12
C TRP A 123 4.26 -10.38 6.80
N SER A 124 4.66 -10.84 5.62
CA SER A 124 6.07 -10.86 5.21
C SER A 124 6.56 -9.46 4.79
N SER A 125 7.77 -9.11 5.21
CA SER A 125 8.44 -7.86 4.84
C SER A 125 8.62 -7.74 3.33
N TYR A 126 8.36 -6.56 2.80
CA TYR A 126 8.52 -6.28 1.37
C TYR A 126 9.94 -6.56 0.87
N LEU A 127 10.96 -6.16 1.64
CA LEU A 127 12.36 -6.38 1.27
C LEU A 127 12.69 -7.86 1.16
N VAL A 128 12.21 -8.67 2.11
CA VAL A 128 12.41 -10.13 2.09
C VAL A 128 11.81 -10.71 0.81
N LYS A 129 10.56 -10.36 0.47
CA LYS A 129 9.91 -10.81 -0.76
C LYS A 129 10.72 -10.47 -2.01
N VAL A 130 11.22 -9.23 -2.12
CA VAL A 130 12.03 -8.79 -3.26
C VAL A 130 13.34 -9.58 -3.36
N TYR A 131 14.07 -9.72 -2.25
CA TYR A 131 15.35 -10.44 -2.26
C TYR A 131 15.19 -11.94 -2.49
N SER A 132 14.13 -12.57 -1.95
CA SER A 132 13.82 -13.97 -2.22
C SER A 132 13.59 -14.20 -3.71
N TRP A 133 12.78 -13.37 -4.38
CA TRP A 133 12.59 -13.47 -5.82
C TRP A 133 13.87 -13.21 -6.61
N LYS A 134 14.66 -12.21 -6.21
CA LYS A 134 15.96 -11.92 -6.85
C LYS A 134 16.91 -13.11 -6.75
N LEU A 135 16.94 -13.81 -5.62
CA LEU A 135 17.76 -15.01 -5.42
C LEU A 135 17.24 -16.19 -6.24
N ILE A 136 15.92 -16.42 -6.25
CA ILE A 136 15.29 -17.50 -7.02
C ILE A 136 15.58 -17.34 -8.52
N LEU A 137 15.53 -16.11 -9.03
CA LEU A 137 15.79 -15.74 -10.43
C LEU A 137 17.28 -15.47 -10.73
N ALA A 138 18.18 -15.63 -9.75
CA ALA A 138 19.60 -15.44 -9.97
C ALA A 138 20.15 -16.49 -10.94
N LYS A 139 21.29 -16.19 -11.57
CA LYS A 139 21.93 -17.11 -12.54
C LYS A 139 22.29 -18.48 -11.94
N GLU A 140 22.63 -18.52 -10.66
CA GLU A 140 22.83 -19.77 -9.89
C GLU A 140 21.71 -19.98 -8.86
N GLY A 141 20.52 -19.49 -9.19
CA GLY A 141 19.34 -19.62 -8.35
C GLY A 141 18.71 -21.00 -8.46
N ILE A 142 17.66 -21.21 -7.66
CA ILE A 142 16.88 -22.46 -7.66
C ILE A 142 16.25 -22.73 -9.03
N LEU A 143 15.84 -21.68 -9.77
CA LEU A 143 15.23 -21.85 -11.09
C LEU A 143 16.24 -22.32 -12.14
N SER A 144 17.46 -21.78 -12.17
CA SER A 144 18.48 -22.25 -13.12
C SER A 144 18.89 -23.68 -12.83
N TRP A 145 19.10 -24.03 -11.55
CA TRP A 145 19.34 -25.41 -11.14
C TRP A 145 18.22 -26.37 -11.59
N LEU A 146 16.96 -25.95 -11.50
CA LEU A 146 15.82 -26.75 -11.94
C LEU A 146 15.80 -26.92 -13.47
N PHE A 147 16.10 -25.86 -14.24
CA PHE A 147 16.17 -25.94 -15.70
C PHE A 147 17.30 -26.83 -16.21
N GLU A 148 18.49 -26.74 -15.58
CA GLU A 148 19.63 -27.63 -15.86
C GLU A 148 19.28 -29.10 -15.56
N THR A 149 18.63 -29.36 -14.42
CA THR A 149 18.19 -30.71 -14.04
C THR A 149 17.19 -31.29 -15.05
N LEU A 150 16.28 -30.46 -15.56
CA LEU A 150 15.29 -30.84 -16.57
C LEU A 150 15.86 -30.87 -18.00
N HIS A 151 17.15 -30.61 -18.19
CA HIS A 151 17.83 -30.55 -19.50
C HIS A 151 17.15 -29.59 -20.49
N LEU A 152 16.50 -28.53 -19.98
CA LEU A 152 15.84 -27.53 -20.82
C LEU A 152 16.79 -26.41 -21.25
N THR A 153 18.01 -26.39 -20.71
CA THR A 153 19.22 -25.67 -21.17
C THR A 153 20.42 -26.19 -20.40
#